data_AF-A0A495V2F1-F1
#
_entry.id   AF-A0A495V2F1-F1
#
_cell.length_a   1.000
_cell.length_b   1.000
_cell.length_c   1.000
_cell.angle_alpha   90.00
_cell.angle_beta   90.00
_cell.angle_gamma   90.00
#
_symmetry.space_group_name_H-M   'P 1'
#
loop_
_entity.id
_entity.type
_entity.pdbx_description
1 polymer ?
#
loop_
_entity_poly.entity_id
_entity_poly.type
_entity_poly.pdbx_seq_one_letter_code
_entity_poly.pdbx_strand_id
1 'polypeptide(L)'
;MPKNRVDHRPLSTPITVIALLAAVSLVALSLAGCAIDPVRDEARLLAPVAGEPLKQADALAAQGQADAAAKAYLDIAKGATPPAREQLQLKAARAFLSAGDTRQAQQTIGEVSRPALTIGQREQLLLIEADLALLDGRPKDAIARLQAMQVQTLPRDLRIQRLGTLAAAQRLANDPVASAESLIALDRLLDNEDARLLNQVSLITTLSALSSEELRKLARSGSGTLRGWAEIALLAHDAGADPATFQTRYRQEHAKRLGHPAHPRLAEAYVKFLSGGYASGDSVTVMLPRGGRFAGAATSVKEGIEAASRADSSGNRPALDFIDSGQTARARAIHAQAVGAGADYVIGPLEKESVDSLAAGPALAVPTLALNQTTRDSQPAANLFQFSLSPENEAAEVANKAAAMGLKRAAVLYPEGPWGARLASAFRNQWRRLGGTLEAEAVYSPTARSFEKTVTSLLGDSQADVVFLVATNELAHKLYPQIRLSRSSVTVMSTSHVYSGVFDPARDRVLAGLYFVDIPWMLNNRAEGALSRRRLSGSSFEVANPLARLYAMGIDAYRIAPRLPALAKSPGAFYPGQTGGLSVDALGRIQRQLALGRFGETGVLEAGESSDTPASENP
;
A
#
# COMPACT_ATOMS: atom_id res chain seq x y z
N MET A 1 -28.85 -4.45 19.49
CA MET A 1 -30.29 -4.62 19.16
C MET A 1 -30.96 -3.27 19.20
N PRO A 2 -32.03 -2.98 18.43
CA PRO A 2 -32.88 -3.91 17.64
C PRO A 2 -32.56 -3.83 16.13
N LYS A 3 -32.42 -4.96 15.43
CA LYS A 3 -33.49 -5.75 14.77
C LYS A 3 -34.34 -4.91 13.80
N ASN A 4 -34.19 -5.16 12.49
CA ASN A 4 -35.35 -5.31 11.62
C ASN A 4 -35.10 -6.23 10.43
N ARG A 5 -35.93 -7.27 10.43
CA ARG A 5 -36.16 -8.32 9.45
C ARG A 5 -37.42 -7.90 8.70
N VAL A 6 -37.48 -8.06 7.37
CA VAL A 6 -38.77 -8.07 6.66
C VAL A 6 -38.79 -9.25 5.71
N ASP A 7 -39.79 -10.09 5.93
CA ASP A 7 -40.09 -11.33 5.23
C ASP A 7 -40.71 -11.09 3.83
N HIS A 8 -40.53 -12.08 2.97
CA HIS A 8 -41.29 -12.29 1.74
C HIS A 8 -42.68 -12.86 2.04
N ARG A 9 -43.70 -12.53 1.23
CA ARG A 9 -44.62 -13.48 0.57
C ARG A 9 -45.61 -12.80 -0.41
N PRO A 10 -46.24 -13.56 -1.33
CA PRO A 10 -46.67 -13.12 -2.65
C PRO A 10 -48.19 -12.93 -2.77
N LEU A 11 -48.64 -12.36 -3.89
CA LEU A 11 -50.04 -12.45 -4.33
C LEU A 11 -50.14 -12.86 -5.80
N SER A 12 -50.98 -13.87 -6.00
CA SER A 12 -51.39 -14.54 -7.23
C SER A 12 -52.49 -13.79 -7.99
N THR A 13 -52.52 -14.01 -9.31
CA THR A 13 -53.51 -13.63 -10.34
C THR A 13 -54.93 -14.17 -10.09
N PRO A 14 -55.99 -13.78 -10.85
CA PRO A 14 -56.32 -14.46 -12.13
C PRO A 14 -57.10 -13.68 -13.25
N ILE A 15 -56.96 -14.15 -14.52
CA ILE A 15 -58.01 -14.38 -15.60
C ILE A 15 -58.66 -13.14 -16.30
N THR A 16 -58.94 -12.99 -17.62
CA THR A 16 -58.82 -13.73 -18.92
C THR A 16 -59.21 -12.83 -20.12
N VAL A 17 -58.54 -13.04 -21.28
CA VAL A 17 -59.02 -13.24 -22.70
C VAL A 17 -59.76 -12.14 -23.50
N ILE A 18 -59.24 -11.84 -24.71
CA ILE A 18 -59.84 -11.93 -26.09
C ILE A 18 -58.76 -11.39 -27.08
N ALA A 19 -58.04 -12.24 -27.86
CA ALA A 19 -58.20 -12.51 -29.31
C ALA A 19 -58.41 -11.25 -30.19
N LEU A 20 -57.74 -10.96 -31.30
CA LEU A 20 -57.32 -11.77 -32.43
C LEU A 20 -56.52 -10.84 -33.40
N LEU A 21 -55.39 -11.27 -33.96
CA LEU A 21 -55.05 -11.12 -35.38
C LEU A 21 -53.70 -11.80 -35.67
N ALA A 22 -53.80 -12.84 -36.49
CA ALA A 22 -52.73 -13.71 -36.93
C ALA A 22 -51.99 -13.13 -38.14
N ALA A 23 -50.80 -13.70 -38.35
CA ALA A 23 -50.01 -13.71 -39.58
C ALA A 23 -49.24 -12.43 -39.94
N VAL A 24 -47.96 -12.39 -39.55
CA VAL A 24 -46.79 -12.36 -40.46
C VAL A 24 -45.53 -12.51 -39.59
N SER A 25 -44.56 -13.29 -40.06
CA SER A 25 -43.22 -13.54 -39.46
C SER A 25 -43.07 -14.76 -38.56
N LEU A 26 -43.36 -15.94 -39.11
CA LEU A 26 -42.50 -17.11 -38.92
C LEU A 26 -41.13 -16.77 -39.56
N VAL A 27 -40.01 -17.14 -38.92
CA VAL A 27 -38.58 -16.82 -39.26
C VAL A 27 -37.94 -15.66 -38.48
N ALA A 28 -38.06 -15.69 -37.15
CA ALA A 28 -37.11 -14.99 -36.24
C ALA A 28 -36.84 -15.81 -34.96
N LEU A 29 -36.73 -17.13 -35.09
CA LEU A 29 -36.44 -18.06 -34.00
C LEU A 29 -35.06 -18.71 -34.18
N SER A 30 -34.02 -17.88 -34.32
CA SER A 30 -32.62 -18.28 -34.16
C SER A 30 -31.76 -17.03 -34.24
N LEU A 31 -31.31 -16.55 -33.07
CA LEU A 31 -30.27 -15.52 -32.79
C LEU A 31 -30.68 -14.59 -31.63
N ALA A 32 -31.39 -15.11 -30.63
CA ALA A 32 -31.23 -14.61 -29.27
C ALA A 32 -29.90 -15.15 -28.75
N GLY A 33 -28.81 -14.45 -29.05
CA GLY A 33 -27.51 -14.69 -28.42
C GLY A 33 -27.70 -14.68 -26.92
N CYS A 34 -27.37 -15.78 -26.27
CA CYS A 34 -27.50 -15.96 -24.84
C CYS A 34 -26.73 -14.84 -24.12
N ALA A 35 -27.44 -13.87 -23.56
CA ALA A 35 -26.92 -13.10 -22.44
C ALA A 35 -26.87 -14.06 -21.24
N ILE A 36 -25.73 -14.72 -21.09
CA ILE A 36 -25.47 -15.71 -20.05
C ILE A 36 -25.35 -14.96 -18.72
N ASP A 37 -26.30 -15.18 -17.82
CA ASP A 37 -26.30 -14.66 -16.46
C ASP A 37 -25.32 -15.49 -15.60
N PRO A 38 -24.19 -14.93 -15.14
CA PRO A 38 -23.06 -15.69 -14.61
C PRO A 38 -23.23 -16.18 -13.17
N VAL A 39 -24.10 -15.55 -12.35
CA VAL A 39 -24.47 -16.12 -11.04
C VAL A 39 -25.23 -17.44 -11.24
N ARG A 40 -25.89 -17.60 -12.40
CA ARG A 40 -26.54 -18.86 -12.79
C ARG A 40 -25.55 -19.91 -13.34
N ASP A 41 -24.29 -19.56 -13.62
CA ASP A 41 -23.28 -20.53 -14.05
C ASP A 41 -22.73 -21.32 -12.86
N GLU A 42 -22.34 -20.68 -11.75
CA GLU A 42 -21.80 -21.41 -10.58
C GLU A 42 -22.81 -22.44 -10.03
N ALA A 43 -24.06 -22.04 -9.82
CA ALA A 43 -25.11 -22.95 -9.34
C ALA A 43 -25.34 -24.13 -10.28
N ARG A 44 -25.15 -23.92 -11.60
CA ARG A 44 -25.24 -24.97 -12.61
C ARG A 44 -24.01 -25.88 -12.61
N LEU A 45 -22.81 -25.31 -12.50
CA LEU A 45 -21.55 -26.05 -12.39
C LEU A 45 -21.54 -26.93 -11.14
N LEU A 46 -22.09 -26.44 -10.03
CA LEU A 46 -22.14 -27.15 -8.76
C LEU A 46 -23.40 -28.00 -8.56
N ALA A 47 -24.36 -27.97 -9.48
CA ALA A 47 -25.58 -28.79 -9.40
C ALA A 47 -25.31 -30.30 -9.17
N PRO A 48 -24.29 -30.93 -9.79
CA PRO A 48 -23.98 -32.36 -9.56
C PRO A 48 -23.51 -32.67 -8.13
N VAL A 49 -23.05 -31.67 -7.40
CA VAL A 49 -22.53 -31.78 -6.02
C VAL A 49 -23.39 -30.99 -5.03
N ALA A 50 -24.58 -30.56 -5.46
CA ALA A 50 -25.51 -29.83 -4.62
C ALA A 50 -26.01 -30.74 -3.49
N GLY A 51 -25.69 -30.39 -2.25
CA GLY A 51 -26.05 -31.17 -1.08
C GLY A 51 -25.67 -30.47 0.22
N GLU A 52 -25.97 -31.09 1.37
CA GLU A 52 -25.64 -30.56 2.69
C GLU A 52 -24.14 -30.23 2.87
N PRO A 53 -23.17 -31.04 2.38
CA PRO A 53 -21.76 -30.69 2.49
C PRO A 53 -21.42 -29.34 1.83
N LEU A 54 -21.96 -29.07 0.64
CA LEU A 54 -21.71 -27.82 -0.07
C LEU A 54 -22.36 -26.63 0.66
N LYS A 55 -23.60 -26.77 1.13
CA LYS A 55 -24.27 -25.74 1.93
C LYS A 55 -23.51 -25.43 3.21
N GLN A 56 -22.96 -26.46 3.87
CA GLN A 56 -22.15 -26.29 5.07
C GLN A 56 -20.84 -25.56 4.75
N ALA A 57 -20.17 -25.91 3.65
CA ALA A 57 -18.96 -25.20 3.21
C ALA A 57 -19.24 -23.72 2.87
N ASP A 58 -20.35 -23.44 2.17
CA ASP A 58 -20.80 -22.07 1.88
C ASP A 58 -21.13 -21.30 3.17
N ALA A 59 -21.77 -21.95 4.15
CA ALA A 59 -22.07 -21.34 5.44
C ALA A 59 -20.79 -21.03 6.25
N LEU A 60 -19.80 -21.92 6.24
CA LEU A 60 -18.48 -21.67 6.86
C LEU A 60 -17.82 -20.43 6.24
N ALA A 61 -17.85 -20.32 4.90
CA ALA A 61 -17.31 -19.16 4.20
C ALA A 61 -18.05 -17.87 4.57
N ALA A 62 -19.39 -17.90 4.58
CA ALA A 62 -20.22 -16.75 4.95
C ALA A 62 -20.04 -16.32 6.41
N GLN A 63 -19.68 -17.24 7.31
CA GLN A 63 -19.36 -16.97 8.72
C GLN A 63 -17.91 -16.48 8.92
N GLY A 64 -17.13 -16.34 7.84
CA GLY A 64 -15.73 -15.92 7.91
C GLY A 64 -14.77 -17.03 8.38
N GLN A 65 -15.22 -18.28 8.48
CA GLN A 65 -14.39 -19.45 8.80
C GLN A 65 -13.68 -19.96 7.54
N ALA A 66 -12.85 -19.10 6.97
CA ALA A 66 -12.31 -19.27 5.61
C ALA A 66 -11.43 -20.51 5.45
N ASP A 67 -10.56 -20.84 6.41
CA ASP A 67 -9.73 -22.06 6.36
C ASP A 67 -10.58 -23.35 6.43
N ALA A 68 -11.58 -23.38 7.31
CA ALA A 68 -12.50 -24.52 7.41
C ALA A 68 -13.34 -24.69 6.14
N ALA A 69 -13.83 -23.57 5.57
CA ALA A 69 -14.54 -23.58 4.30
C ALA A 69 -13.65 -24.10 3.16
N ALA A 70 -12.39 -23.66 3.08
CA ALA A 70 -11.45 -24.10 2.05
C ALA A 70 -11.26 -25.61 2.07
N LYS A 71 -11.02 -26.18 3.27
CA LYS A 71 -10.88 -27.63 3.48
C LYS A 71 -12.16 -28.37 3.09
N ALA A 72 -13.33 -27.88 3.49
CA ALA A 72 -14.61 -28.48 3.13
C ALA A 72 -14.84 -28.49 1.60
N TYR A 73 -14.52 -27.42 0.88
CA TYR A 73 -14.60 -27.41 -0.58
C TYR A 73 -13.66 -28.43 -1.23
N LEU A 74 -12.42 -28.54 -0.74
CA LEU A 74 -11.46 -29.54 -1.23
C LEU A 74 -11.94 -30.98 -0.98
N ASP A 75 -12.57 -31.23 0.17
CA ASP A 75 -13.12 -32.54 0.49
C ASP A 75 -14.26 -32.94 -0.46
N ILE A 76 -15.14 -32.00 -0.81
CA ILE A 76 -16.18 -32.23 -1.83
C ILE A 76 -15.54 -32.45 -3.20
N ALA A 77 -14.48 -31.69 -3.53
CA ALA A 77 -13.80 -31.76 -4.82
C ALA A 77 -13.21 -33.15 -5.12
N LYS A 78 -12.83 -33.93 -4.10
CA LYS A 78 -12.30 -35.30 -4.25
C LYS A 78 -13.30 -36.24 -4.95
N GLY A 79 -14.60 -36.05 -4.75
CA GLY A 79 -15.67 -36.84 -5.36
C GLY A 79 -16.32 -36.19 -6.59
N ALA A 80 -15.92 -34.97 -6.94
CA ALA A 80 -16.52 -34.20 -8.02
C ALA A 80 -15.87 -34.49 -9.38
N THR A 81 -16.63 -34.34 -10.46
CA THR A 81 -16.12 -34.38 -11.84
C THR A 81 -16.02 -32.97 -12.43
N PRO A 82 -15.21 -32.76 -13.48
CA PRO A 82 -15.19 -31.49 -14.19
C PRO A 82 -16.54 -31.15 -14.84
N PRO A 83 -16.93 -29.86 -14.88
CA PRO A 83 -16.22 -28.68 -14.36
C PRO A 83 -16.50 -28.36 -12.87
N ALA A 84 -17.33 -29.15 -12.18
CA ALA A 84 -17.72 -28.90 -10.78
C ALA A 84 -16.52 -28.96 -9.82
N ARG A 85 -15.61 -29.92 -10.07
CA ARG A 85 -14.37 -30.08 -9.30
C ARG A 85 -13.51 -28.84 -9.35
N GLU A 86 -13.28 -28.29 -10.54
CA GLU A 86 -12.48 -27.09 -10.74
C GLU A 86 -13.16 -25.87 -10.07
N GLN A 87 -14.50 -25.80 -10.09
CA GLN A 87 -15.22 -24.74 -9.36
C GLN A 87 -14.95 -24.81 -7.85
N LEU A 88 -15.01 -26.01 -7.27
CA LEU A 88 -14.73 -26.22 -5.84
C LEU A 88 -13.27 -25.90 -5.49
N GLN A 89 -12.31 -26.27 -6.34
CA GLN A 89 -10.90 -25.92 -6.17
C GLN A 89 -10.69 -24.39 -6.20
N LEU A 90 -11.35 -23.67 -7.11
CA LEU A 90 -11.29 -22.20 -7.17
C LEU A 90 -11.91 -21.56 -5.91
N LYS A 91 -13.04 -22.09 -5.42
CA LYS A 91 -13.65 -21.66 -4.14
C LYS A 91 -12.71 -21.92 -2.96
N ALA A 92 -12.06 -23.08 -2.92
CA ALA A 92 -11.09 -23.43 -1.89
C ALA A 92 -9.88 -22.48 -1.91
N ALA A 93 -9.28 -22.23 -3.09
CA ALA A 93 -8.15 -21.32 -3.23
C ALA A 93 -8.51 -19.89 -2.78
N ARG A 94 -9.70 -19.40 -3.13
CA ARG A 94 -10.20 -18.09 -2.68
C ARG A 94 -10.39 -18.04 -1.16
N ALA A 95 -10.89 -19.11 -0.57
CA ALA A 95 -11.07 -19.23 0.87
C ALA A 95 -9.72 -19.30 1.62
N PHE A 96 -8.73 -20.03 1.09
CA PHE A 96 -7.36 -20.01 1.62
C PHE A 96 -6.72 -18.61 1.54
N LEU A 97 -6.89 -17.89 0.43
CA LEU A 97 -6.46 -16.49 0.33
C LEU A 97 -7.11 -15.61 1.40
N SER A 98 -8.42 -15.78 1.61
CA SER A 98 -9.17 -15.04 2.65
C SER A 98 -8.73 -15.39 4.07
N ALA A 99 -8.21 -16.62 4.27
CA ALA A 99 -7.60 -17.07 5.52
C ALA A 99 -6.13 -16.62 5.67
N GLY A 100 -5.52 -16.02 4.64
CA GLY A 100 -4.11 -15.66 4.61
C GLY A 100 -3.15 -16.83 4.31
N ASP A 101 -3.67 -18.02 3.96
CA ASP A 101 -2.86 -19.18 3.60
C ASP A 101 -2.52 -19.18 2.10
N THR A 102 -1.56 -18.34 1.73
CA THR A 102 -1.11 -18.19 0.34
C THR A 102 -0.49 -19.46 -0.21
N ARG A 103 0.15 -20.28 0.64
CA ARG A 103 0.78 -21.53 0.24
C ARG A 103 -0.26 -22.56 -0.20
N GLN A 104 -1.30 -22.77 0.62
CA GLN A 104 -2.39 -23.68 0.27
C GLN A 104 -3.18 -23.17 -0.93
N ALA A 105 -3.41 -21.85 -1.04
CA ALA A 105 -4.03 -21.27 -2.22
C ALA A 105 -3.22 -21.57 -3.50
N GLN A 106 -1.91 -21.34 -3.47
CA GLN A 106 -1.00 -21.60 -4.59
C GLN A 106 -0.94 -23.09 -4.96
N GLN A 107 -0.91 -23.98 -3.97
CA GLN A 107 -0.96 -25.43 -4.20
C GLN A 107 -2.28 -25.82 -4.86
N THR A 108 -3.41 -25.34 -4.31
CA THR A 108 -4.75 -25.66 -4.80
C THR A 108 -4.92 -25.26 -6.27
N ILE A 109 -4.50 -24.05 -6.67
CA ILE A 109 -4.60 -23.64 -8.09
C ILE A 109 -3.59 -24.36 -9.00
N GLY A 110 -2.49 -24.88 -8.45
CA GLY A 110 -1.53 -25.72 -9.18
C GLY A 110 -2.12 -27.07 -9.59
N GLU A 111 -3.11 -27.56 -8.83
CA GLU A 111 -3.84 -28.81 -9.07
C GLU A 111 -5.08 -28.63 -9.98
N VAL A 112 -5.44 -27.39 -10.33
CA VAL A 112 -6.57 -27.10 -11.21
C VAL A 112 -6.25 -27.48 -12.66
N SER A 113 -7.09 -28.32 -13.26
CA SER A 113 -6.96 -28.73 -14.66
C SER A 113 -7.39 -27.61 -15.61
N ARG A 114 -6.43 -26.81 -16.11
CA ARG A 114 -6.69 -25.68 -17.02
C ARG A 114 -7.50 -26.05 -18.28
N PRO A 115 -7.29 -27.21 -18.95
CA PRO A 115 -8.09 -27.61 -20.10
C PRO A 115 -9.56 -27.87 -19.77
N ALA A 116 -9.89 -28.17 -18.51
CA ALA A 116 -11.24 -28.47 -18.06
C ALA A 116 -12.03 -27.21 -17.62
N LEU A 117 -11.38 -26.04 -17.60
CA LEU A 117 -12.02 -24.80 -17.16
C LEU A 117 -13.00 -24.26 -18.18
N THR A 118 -14.17 -23.87 -17.70
CA THR A 118 -15.05 -22.96 -18.46
C THR A 118 -14.39 -21.58 -18.61
N ILE A 119 -14.97 -20.73 -19.46
CA ILE A 119 -14.50 -19.35 -19.62
C ILE A 119 -14.59 -18.62 -18.27
N GLY A 120 -15.72 -18.70 -17.56
CA GLY A 120 -15.88 -18.07 -16.25
C GLY A 120 -14.87 -18.55 -15.21
N GLN A 121 -14.58 -19.85 -15.18
CA GLN A 121 -13.57 -20.42 -14.28
C GLN A 121 -12.15 -19.97 -14.61
N ARG A 122 -11.83 -19.79 -15.90
CA ARG A 122 -10.55 -19.24 -16.33
C ARG A 122 -10.37 -17.79 -15.86
N GLU A 123 -11.41 -16.97 -15.97
CA GLU A 123 -11.39 -15.59 -15.46
C GLU A 123 -11.23 -15.55 -13.94
N GLN A 124 -11.92 -16.44 -13.21
CA GLN A 124 -11.73 -16.58 -11.76
C GLN A 124 -10.31 -17.00 -11.38
N LEU A 125 -9.72 -17.94 -12.13
CA LEU A 125 -8.34 -18.37 -11.93
C LEU A 125 -7.35 -17.21 -12.15
N LEU A 126 -7.52 -16.41 -13.22
CA LEU A 126 -6.67 -15.24 -13.48
C LEU A 126 -6.73 -14.21 -12.33
N LEU A 127 -7.90 -14.01 -11.73
CA LEU A 127 -8.03 -13.15 -10.54
C LEU A 127 -7.28 -13.73 -9.33
N ILE A 128 -7.41 -15.03 -9.04
CA ILE A 128 -6.70 -15.68 -7.94
C ILE A 128 -5.18 -15.58 -8.13
N GLU A 129 -4.70 -15.84 -9.35
CA GLU A 129 -3.29 -15.73 -9.70
C GLU A 129 -2.77 -14.28 -9.61
N ALA A 130 -3.61 -13.29 -9.93
CA ALA A 130 -3.26 -11.88 -9.76
C ALA A 130 -3.13 -11.52 -8.27
N ASP A 131 -4.04 -11.97 -7.42
CA ASP A 131 -3.97 -11.73 -5.97
C ASP A 131 -2.74 -12.39 -5.33
N LEU A 132 -2.43 -13.63 -5.71
CA LEU A 132 -1.21 -14.32 -5.29
C LEU A 132 0.05 -13.57 -5.73
N ALA A 133 0.07 -13.06 -6.97
CA ALA A 133 1.19 -12.26 -7.44
C ALA A 133 1.35 -10.94 -6.67
N LEU A 134 0.25 -10.29 -6.25
CA LEU A 134 0.33 -9.11 -5.38
C LEU A 134 0.89 -9.44 -4.00
N LEU A 135 0.46 -10.55 -3.41
CA LEU A 135 0.96 -11.05 -2.13
C LEU A 135 2.45 -11.41 -2.18
N ASP A 136 2.93 -11.86 -3.34
CA ASP A 136 4.35 -12.14 -3.61
C ASP A 136 5.18 -10.88 -3.98
N GLY A 137 4.56 -9.69 -3.99
CA GLY A 137 5.25 -8.45 -4.40
C GLY A 137 5.58 -8.37 -5.89
N ARG A 138 4.77 -9.02 -6.75
CA ARG A 138 4.89 -9.04 -8.22
C ARG A 138 3.71 -8.32 -8.90
N PRO A 139 3.55 -7.00 -8.70
CA PRO A 139 2.39 -6.25 -9.20
C PRO A 139 2.30 -6.20 -10.73
N LYS A 140 3.44 -6.21 -11.46
CA LYS A 140 3.43 -6.27 -12.93
C LYS A 140 2.85 -7.57 -13.46
N ASP A 141 3.18 -8.70 -12.84
CA ASP A 141 2.61 -9.99 -13.23
C ASP A 141 1.10 -10.03 -12.92
N ALA A 142 0.67 -9.39 -11.82
CA ALA A 142 -0.74 -9.24 -11.49
C ALA A 142 -1.49 -8.41 -12.55
N ILE A 143 -0.93 -7.26 -12.95
CA ILE A 143 -1.46 -6.41 -14.04
C ILE A 143 -1.61 -7.22 -15.33
N ALA A 144 -0.59 -7.99 -15.72
CA ALA A 144 -0.62 -8.80 -16.94
C ALA A 144 -1.76 -9.83 -16.94
N ARG A 145 -1.98 -10.51 -15.81
CA ARG A 145 -3.10 -11.47 -15.63
C ARG A 145 -4.46 -10.78 -15.75
N LEU A 146 -4.63 -9.63 -15.10
CA LEU A 146 -5.88 -8.85 -15.12
C LEU A 146 -6.16 -8.23 -16.50
N GLN A 147 -5.12 -7.94 -17.28
CA GLN A 147 -5.23 -7.47 -18.67
C GLN A 147 -5.56 -8.59 -19.66
N ALA A 148 -5.18 -9.84 -19.35
CA ALA A 148 -5.52 -11.01 -20.16
C ALA A 148 -7.00 -11.43 -20.07
N MET A 149 -7.74 -10.89 -19.09
CA MET A 149 -9.16 -11.20 -18.86
C MET A 149 -10.08 -10.68 -19.97
N GLN A 150 -11.12 -11.43 -20.33
CA GLN A 150 -12.08 -11.04 -21.37
C GLN A 150 -13.13 -10.02 -20.88
N VAL A 151 -12.72 -8.76 -20.69
CA VAL A 151 -13.52 -7.71 -20.01
C VAL A 151 -14.95 -7.54 -20.54
N GLN A 152 -15.19 -7.75 -21.83
CA GLN A 152 -16.51 -7.54 -22.45
C GLN A 152 -17.54 -8.61 -22.07
N THR A 153 -17.09 -9.83 -21.80
CA THR A 153 -17.95 -10.95 -21.39
C THR A 153 -17.93 -11.16 -19.88
N LEU A 154 -17.11 -10.39 -19.16
CA LEU A 154 -16.95 -10.53 -17.72
C LEU A 154 -18.25 -10.16 -16.99
N PRO A 155 -18.70 -11.02 -16.05
CA PRO A 155 -19.74 -10.71 -15.07
C PRO A 155 -19.49 -9.39 -14.37
N ARG A 156 -20.56 -8.65 -14.02
CA ARG A 156 -20.44 -7.38 -13.29
C ARG A 156 -19.58 -7.51 -12.04
N ASP A 157 -19.81 -8.55 -11.24
CA ASP A 157 -19.08 -8.76 -9.99
C ASP A 157 -17.58 -9.05 -10.23
N LEU A 158 -17.26 -9.82 -11.27
CA LEU A 158 -15.86 -10.05 -11.65
C LEU A 158 -15.21 -8.78 -12.23
N ARG A 159 -15.96 -7.90 -12.92
CA ARG A 159 -15.43 -6.59 -13.37
C ARG A 159 -15.09 -5.70 -12.19
N ILE A 160 -15.95 -5.68 -11.17
CA ILE A 160 -15.73 -4.95 -9.92
C ILE A 160 -14.45 -5.46 -9.23
N GLN A 161 -14.34 -6.78 -9.03
CA GLN A 161 -13.15 -7.40 -8.44
C GLN A 161 -11.88 -7.09 -9.25
N ARG A 162 -11.94 -7.29 -10.57
CA ARG A 162 -10.83 -7.00 -11.48
C ARG A 162 -10.35 -5.56 -11.37
N LEU A 163 -11.25 -4.58 -11.38
CA LEU A 163 -10.85 -3.17 -11.32
C LEU A 163 -10.26 -2.80 -9.96
N GLY A 164 -10.80 -3.35 -8.87
CA GLY A 164 -10.23 -3.19 -7.53
C GLY A 164 -8.81 -3.75 -7.44
N THR A 165 -8.61 -5.00 -7.87
CA THR A 165 -7.28 -5.64 -7.90
C THR A 165 -6.33 -4.93 -8.87
N LEU A 166 -6.82 -4.46 -10.02
CA LEU A 166 -5.99 -3.74 -11.00
C LEU A 166 -5.52 -2.40 -10.44
N ALA A 167 -6.39 -1.64 -9.79
CA ALA A 167 -6.02 -0.39 -9.13
C ALA A 167 -4.96 -0.63 -8.05
N ALA A 168 -5.13 -1.65 -7.22
CA ALA A 168 -4.15 -2.06 -6.22
C ALA A 168 -2.79 -2.43 -6.85
N ALA A 169 -2.81 -3.24 -7.91
CA ALA A 169 -1.62 -3.66 -8.63
C ALA A 169 -0.88 -2.48 -9.27
N GLN A 170 -1.59 -1.57 -9.92
CA GLN A 170 -1.02 -0.36 -10.52
C GLN A 170 -0.37 0.55 -9.48
N ARG A 171 -1.01 0.71 -8.31
CA ARG A 171 -0.42 1.49 -7.20
C ARG A 171 0.89 0.89 -6.72
N LEU A 172 0.90 -0.43 -6.47
CA LEU A 172 2.11 -1.17 -6.06
C LEU A 172 3.19 -1.21 -7.16
N ALA A 173 2.79 -1.08 -8.44
CA ALA A 173 3.71 -0.89 -9.56
C ALA A 173 4.23 0.55 -9.70
N ASN A 174 3.91 1.44 -8.74
CA ASN A 174 4.26 2.85 -8.72
C ASN A 174 3.67 3.65 -9.91
N ASP A 175 2.45 3.30 -10.33
CA ASP A 175 1.64 4.00 -11.35
C ASP A 175 0.29 4.48 -10.75
N PRO A 176 0.31 5.56 -9.94
CA PRO A 176 -0.89 6.07 -9.27
C PRO A 176 -1.91 6.67 -10.26
N VAL A 177 -1.49 7.11 -11.45
CA VAL A 177 -2.40 7.67 -12.46
C VAL A 177 -3.25 6.55 -13.06
N ALA A 178 -2.62 5.46 -13.53
CA ALA A 178 -3.38 4.32 -14.04
C ALA A 178 -4.26 3.69 -12.95
N SER A 179 -3.78 3.65 -11.70
CA SER A 179 -4.57 3.22 -10.55
C SER A 179 -5.82 4.08 -10.34
N ALA A 180 -5.67 5.40 -10.41
CA ALA A 180 -6.79 6.35 -10.30
C ALA A 180 -7.82 6.15 -11.43
N GLU A 181 -7.37 5.92 -12.66
CA GLU A 181 -8.28 5.62 -13.78
C GLU A 181 -9.09 4.34 -13.56
N SER A 182 -8.45 3.28 -13.04
CA SER A 182 -9.13 2.04 -12.66
C SER A 182 -10.16 2.26 -11.55
N LEU A 183 -9.86 3.09 -10.53
CA LEU A 183 -10.81 3.45 -9.46
C LEU A 183 -11.97 4.31 -9.97
N ILE A 184 -11.72 5.21 -10.93
CA ILE A 184 -12.78 5.98 -11.61
C ILE A 184 -13.70 5.05 -12.41
N ALA A 185 -13.14 4.05 -13.09
CA ALA A 185 -13.94 3.05 -13.80
C ALA A 185 -14.74 2.17 -12.83
N LEU A 186 -14.13 1.79 -11.69
CA LEU A 186 -14.78 1.03 -10.62
C LEU A 186 -15.96 1.82 -10.02
N ASP A 187 -15.78 3.12 -9.79
CA ASP A 187 -16.81 4.01 -9.20
C ASP A 187 -18.15 3.91 -9.95
N ARG A 188 -18.10 3.82 -11.28
CA ARG A 188 -19.28 3.71 -12.16
C ARG A 188 -20.01 2.38 -12.07
N LEU A 189 -19.36 1.35 -11.51
CA LEU A 189 -19.94 0.02 -11.29
C LEU A 189 -20.44 -0.19 -9.85
N LEU A 190 -20.31 0.80 -8.96
CA LEU A 190 -20.71 0.68 -7.56
C LEU A 190 -22.05 1.37 -7.31
N ASP A 191 -23.10 0.58 -7.09
CA ASP A 191 -24.44 1.12 -6.75
C ASP A 191 -24.54 1.52 -5.28
N ASN A 192 -23.87 0.77 -4.41
CA ASN A 192 -23.87 1.01 -2.97
C ASN A 192 -23.08 2.30 -2.66
N GLU A 193 -23.74 3.28 -2.03
CA GLU A 193 -23.15 4.59 -1.76
C GLU A 193 -21.94 4.52 -0.85
N ASP A 194 -21.93 3.65 0.16
CA ASP A 194 -20.81 3.53 1.08
C ASP A 194 -19.61 2.85 0.40
N ALA A 195 -19.83 1.84 -0.45
CA ALA A 195 -18.79 1.23 -1.27
C ALA A 195 -18.20 2.25 -2.25
N ARG A 196 -19.05 3.06 -2.89
CA ARG A 196 -18.62 4.15 -3.78
C ARG A 196 -17.81 5.19 -3.01
N LEU A 197 -18.26 5.59 -1.82
CA LEU A 197 -17.54 6.52 -0.95
C LEU A 197 -16.16 5.99 -0.55
N LEU A 198 -16.05 4.71 -0.18
CA LEU A 198 -14.77 4.05 0.12
C LEU A 198 -13.85 4.00 -1.11
N ASN A 199 -14.39 3.71 -2.29
CA ASN A 199 -13.65 3.75 -3.55
C ASN A 199 -13.10 5.16 -3.82
N GLN A 200 -13.90 6.20 -3.61
CA GLN A 200 -13.47 7.60 -3.81
C GLN A 200 -12.41 8.04 -2.78
N VAL A 201 -12.49 7.54 -1.54
CA VAL A 201 -11.41 7.73 -0.55
C VAL A 201 -10.12 7.08 -1.03
N SER A 202 -10.18 5.86 -1.57
CA SER A 202 -9.02 5.18 -2.18
C SER A 202 -8.47 5.96 -3.39
N LEU A 203 -9.34 6.55 -4.21
CA LEU A 203 -8.97 7.36 -5.37
C LEU A 203 -8.20 8.62 -4.97
N ILE A 204 -8.72 9.41 -4.04
CA ILE A 204 -8.02 10.61 -3.53
C ILE A 204 -6.70 10.20 -2.88
N THR A 205 -6.72 9.17 -2.04
CA THR A 205 -5.52 8.63 -1.39
C THR A 205 -4.44 8.23 -2.40
N THR A 206 -4.84 7.57 -3.50
CA THR A 206 -3.93 7.15 -4.57
C THR A 206 -3.33 8.35 -5.30
N LEU A 207 -4.14 9.36 -5.62
CA LEU A 207 -3.68 10.58 -6.27
C LEU A 207 -2.81 11.44 -5.34
N SER A 208 -3.06 11.44 -4.03
CA SER A 208 -2.23 12.15 -3.05
C SER A 208 -0.81 11.58 -2.91
N ALA A 209 -0.48 10.46 -3.57
CA ALA A 209 0.89 9.96 -3.70
C ALA A 209 1.71 10.68 -4.80
N LEU A 210 1.05 11.50 -5.64
CA LEU A 210 1.69 12.36 -6.63
C LEU A 210 2.12 13.68 -6.00
N SER A 211 3.18 14.28 -6.55
CA SER A 211 3.61 15.62 -6.16
C SER A 211 2.56 16.68 -6.51
N SER A 212 2.61 17.83 -5.83
CA SER A 212 1.73 18.96 -6.14
C SER A 212 1.79 19.38 -7.62
N GLU A 213 2.95 19.32 -8.26
CA GLU A 213 3.09 19.74 -9.66
C GLU A 213 2.50 18.72 -10.63
N GLU A 214 2.68 17.42 -10.37
CA GLU A 214 1.99 16.37 -11.13
C GLU A 214 0.47 16.49 -11.01
N LEU A 215 -0.04 16.74 -9.79
CA LEU A 215 -1.46 16.99 -9.55
C LEU A 215 -1.95 18.24 -10.27
N ARG A 216 -1.20 19.35 -10.26
CA ARG A 216 -1.54 20.56 -11.03
C ARG A 216 -1.54 20.31 -12.53
N LYS A 217 -0.56 19.55 -13.03
CA LYS A 217 -0.50 19.16 -14.44
C LYS A 217 -1.75 18.34 -14.81
N LEU A 218 -2.11 17.33 -14.02
CA LEU A 218 -3.33 16.55 -14.23
C LEU A 218 -4.60 17.41 -14.12
N ALA A 219 -4.66 18.36 -13.20
CA ALA A 219 -5.75 19.32 -13.08
C ALA A 219 -5.87 20.27 -14.30
N ARG A 220 -4.76 20.61 -14.97
CA ARG A 220 -4.78 21.46 -16.17
C ARG A 220 -5.05 20.69 -17.45
N SER A 221 -4.36 19.56 -17.65
CA SER A 221 -4.31 18.83 -18.93
C SER A 221 -4.93 17.44 -18.89
N GLY A 222 -5.43 16.99 -17.73
CA GLY A 222 -6.09 15.68 -17.60
C GLY A 222 -7.39 15.59 -18.42
N SER A 223 -7.75 14.36 -18.79
CA SER A 223 -8.96 14.05 -19.57
C SER A 223 -10.13 13.67 -18.65
N GLY A 224 -11.36 13.93 -19.12
CA GLY A 224 -12.59 13.49 -18.45
C GLY A 224 -12.67 13.88 -16.97
N THR A 225 -13.10 12.93 -16.14
CA THR A 225 -13.26 13.13 -14.68
C THR A 225 -11.93 13.13 -13.92
N LEU A 226 -10.84 12.62 -14.50
CA LEU A 226 -9.53 12.58 -13.83
C LEU A 226 -9.05 13.98 -13.47
N ARG A 227 -9.34 14.97 -14.32
CA ARG A 227 -9.06 16.38 -14.06
C ARG A 227 -9.65 16.85 -12.73
N GLY A 228 -10.95 16.63 -12.55
CA GLY A 228 -11.66 17.05 -11.33
C GLY A 228 -11.19 16.29 -10.10
N TRP A 229 -10.87 15.01 -10.24
CA TRP A 229 -10.27 14.20 -9.18
C TRP A 229 -8.87 14.68 -8.77
N ALA A 230 -8.03 15.08 -9.73
CA ALA A 230 -6.71 15.65 -9.45
C ALA A 230 -6.79 16.98 -8.69
N GLU A 231 -7.77 17.82 -9.00
CA GLU A 231 -8.02 19.05 -8.25
C GLU A 231 -8.46 18.78 -6.81
N ILE A 232 -9.34 17.79 -6.58
CA ILE A 232 -9.72 17.39 -5.21
C ILE A 232 -8.51 16.82 -4.45
N ALA A 233 -7.69 16.00 -5.12
CA ALA A 233 -6.48 15.45 -4.53
C ALA A 233 -5.45 16.54 -4.20
N LEU A 234 -5.35 17.60 -5.00
CA LEU A 234 -4.53 18.77 -4.71
C LEU A 234 -5.02 19.50 -3.45
N LEU A 235 -6.34 19.65 -3.27
CA LEU A 235 -6.90 20.22 -2.03
C LEU A 235 -6.53 19.38 -0.80
N ALA A 236 -6.60 18.04 -0.92
CA ALA A 236 -6.24 17.12 0.16
C ALA A 236 -4.73 17.19 0.46
N HIS A 237 -3.90 17.21 -0.58
CA HIS A 237 -2.44 17.32 -0.47
C HIS A 237 -2.03 18.62 0.24
N ASP A 238 -2.60 19.77 -0.19
CA ASP A 238 -2.25 21.08 0.36
C ASP A 238 -2.78 21.29 1.78
N ALA A 239 -3.95 20.74 2.11
CA ALA A 239 -4.47 20.74 3.48
C ALA A 239 -3.58 19.92 4.44
N GLY A 240 -2.82 18.95 3.91
CA GLY A 240 -1.94 18.09 4.69
C GLY A 240 -2.70 17.34 5.79
N ALA A 241 -2.13 17.35 7.00
CA ALA A 241 -2.71 16.64 8.15
C ALA A 241 -3.82 17.42 8.89
N ASP A 242 -4.42 18.47 8.31
CA ASP A 242 -5.58 19.16 8.88
C ASP A 242 -6.89 18.78 8.17
N PRO A 243 -7.64 17.84 8.76
CA PRO A 243 -8.98 17.49 8.34
C PRO A 243 -9.98 18.61 8.10
N ALA A 244 -10.00 19.63 8.97
CA ALA A 244 -11.05 20.64 8.96
C ALA A 244 -10.87 21.61 7.78
N THR A 245 -9.61 21.94 7.47
CA THR A 245 -9.24 22.72 6.30
C THR A 245 -9.63 22.00 5.01
N PHE A 246 -9.32 20.71 4.86
CA PHE A 246 -9.73 19.95 3.68
C PHE A 246 -11.26 19.89 3.56
N GLN A 247 -11.98 19.59 4.63
CA GLN A 247 -13.43 19.49 4.61
C GLN A 247 -14.10 20.81 4.20
N THR A 248 -13.59 21.93 4.69
CA THR A 248 -14.10 23.26 4.36
C THR A 248 -13.85 23.60 2.90
N ARG A 249 -12.60 23.46 2.43
CA ARG A 249 -12.22 23.74 1.02
C ARG A 249 -12.96 22.83 0.06
N TYR A 250 -13.06 21.54 0.37
CA TYR A 250 -13.80 20.58 -0.43
C TYR A 250 -15.28 20.96 -0.56
N ARG A 251 -15.94 21.35 0.54
CA ARG A 251 -17.36 21.75 0.49
C ARG A 251 -17.59 22.95 -0.42
N GLN A 252 -16.70 23.95 -0.35
CA GLN A 252 -16.78 25.15 -1.20
C GLN A 252 -16.54 24.82 -2.68
N GLU A 253 -15.55 23.99 -2.98
CA GLU A 253 -15.21 23.61 -4.36
C GLU A 253 -16.21 22.62 -4.96
N HIS A 254 -16.72 21.67 -4.17
CA HIS A 254 -17.74 20.73 -4.59
C HIS A 254 -19.05 21.44 -4.99
N ALA A 255 -19.47 22.45 -4.23
CA ALA A 255 -20.66 23.24 -4.53
C ALA A 255 -20.60 23.97 -5.89
N LYS A 256 -19.38 24.26 -6.40
CA LYS A 256 -19.18 24.90 -7.70
C LYS A 256 -19.15 23.89 -8.87
N ARG A 257 -19.04 22.59 -8.60
CA ARG A 257 -18.83 21.53 -9.60
C ARG A 257 -20.12 20.77 -9.92
N LEU A 258 -20.91 21.32 -10.83
CA LEU A 258 -22.09 20.61 -11.35
C LEU A 258 -21.65 19.37 -12.16
N GLY A 259 -22.21 18.20 -11.82
CA GLY A 259 -22.02 16.94 -12.57
C GLY A 259 -20.75 16.15 -12.29
N HIS A 260 -19.90 16.56 -11.33
CA HIS A 260 -18.75 15.75 -10.91
C HIS A 260 -19.21 14.55 -10.05
N PRO A 261 -18.69 13.31 -10.26
CA PRO A 261 -19.14 12.11 -9.53
C PRO A 261 -18.74 12.07 -8.04
N ALA A 262 -18.01 13.08 -7.55
CA ALA A 262 -17.50 13.07 -6.19
C ALA A 262 -18.64 13.20 -5.17
N HIS A 263 -18.60 12.33 -4.17
CA HIS A 263 -19.61 12.23 -3.15
C HIS A 263 -19.54 13.44 -2.18
N PRO A 264 -20.67 14.05 -1.78
CA PRO A 264 -20.65 15.21 -0.86
C PRO A 264 -19.95 14.94 0.48
N ARG A 265 -20.09 13.71 1.00
CA ARG A 265 -19.42 13.22 2.23
C ARG A 265 -17.94 12.80 2.05
N LEU A 266 -17.36 12.94 0.85
CA LEU A 266 -16.00 12.44 0.57
C LEU A 266 -14.95 12.99 1.54
N ALA A 267 -14.95 14.31 1.78
CA ALA A 267 -13.94 14.88 2.66
C ALA A 267 -14.05 14.39 4.10
N GLU A 268 -15.27 14.22 4.61
CA GLU A 268 -15.50 13.62 5.94
C GLU A 268 -15.03 12.17 6.00
N ALA A 269 -15.35 11.37 4.99
CA ALA A 269 -14.93 9.97 4.91
C ALA A 269 -13.41 9.83 4.79
N TYR A 270 -12.78 10.67 3.98
CA TYR A 270 -11.32 10.73 3.83
C TYR A 270 -10.66 11.11 5.16
N VAL A 271 -11.17 12.14 5.83
CA VAL A 271 -10.71 12.55 7.16
C VAL A 271 -10.84 11.42 8.17
N LYS A 272 -12.00 10.76 8.24
CA LYS A 272 -12.23 9.64 9.17
C LYS A 272 -11.35 8.43 8.82
N PHE A 273 -11.02 8.26 7.54
CA PHE A 273 -10.08 7.25 7.11
C PHE A 273 -8.65 7.56 7.59
N LEU A 274 -8.22 8.83 7.57
CA LEU A 274 -6.90 9.29 8.05
C LEU A 274 -6.80 9.49 9.58
N SER A 275 -7.91 9.81 10.24
CA SER A 275 -7.98 10.12 11.67
C SER A 275 -9.07 9.26 12.32
N GLY A 276 -8.69 8.47 13.32
CA GLY A 276 -9.56 7.49 13.99
C GLY A 276 -9.20 6.05 13.68
N GLY A 277 -10.19 5.15 13.64
CA GLY A 277 -10.02 3.70 13.45
C GLY A 277 -10.13 2.90 14.73
N TYR A 278 -9.88 3.54 15.87
CA TYR A 278 -10.16 3.01 17.20
C TYR A 278 -11.66 3.03 17.49
N ALA A 279 -12.14 2.02 18.22
CA ALA A 279 -13.45 1.99 18.82
C ALA A 279 -13.47 2.79 20.14
N SER A 280 -14.68 3.11 20.60
CA SER A 280 -14.86 3.85 21.85
C SER A 280 -14.43 2.97 23.02
N GLY A 281 -13.50 3.46 23.84
CA GLY A 281 -12.97 2.76 25.00
C GLY A 281 -11.71 1.93 24.75
N ASP A 282 -11.19 1.89 23.51
CA ASP A 282 -9.97 1.15 23.19
C ASP A 282 -8.78 1.59 24.04
N SER A 283 -7.91 0.64 24.37
CA SER A 283 -6.62 0.89 25.02
C SER A 283 -5.45 0.46 24.13
N VAL A 284 -4.44 1.32 24.04
CA VAL A 284 -3.17 1.06 23.36
C VAL A 284 -2.05 1.07 24.37
N THR A 285 -1.35 -0.07 24.50
CA THR A 285 -0.10 -0.12 25.26
C THR A 285 1.10 0.09 24.34
N VAL A 286 1.97 1.02 24.72
CA VAL A 286 3.19 1.38 24.00
C VAL A 286 4.40 0.86 24.76
N MET A 287 5.08 -0.13 24.16
CA MET A 287 6.26 -0.82 24.68
C MET A 287 7.54 -0.20 24.13
N LEU A 288 8.14 0.75 24.84
CA LEU A 288 9.35 1.45 24.39
C LEU A 288 10.46 1.41 25.46
N PRO A 289 11.74 1.24 25.07
CA PRO A 289 12.82 1.24 26.04
C PRO A 289 13.01 2.62 26.64
N ARG A 290 13.04 2.69 27.98
CA ARG A 290 13.28 3.96 28.69
C ARG A 290 14.76 4.34 28.78
N GLY A 291 15.67 3.43 28.46
CA GLY A 291 17.11 3.63 28.65
C GLY A 291 17.98 2.94 27.59
N GLY A 292 19.29 3.05 27.77
CA GLY A 292 20.29 2.48 26.85
C GLY A 292 20.38 3.22 25.51
N ARG A 293 21.01 2.57 24.53
CA ARG A 293 21.33 3.16 23.21
C ARG A 293 20.10 3.57 22.38
N PHE A 294 18.92 3.06 22.71
CA PHE A 294 17.69 3.30 21.98
C PHE A 294 16.78 4.35 22.64
N ALA A 295 17.16 4.92 23.78
CA ALA A 295 16.32 5.87 24.53
C ALA A 295 15.93 7.11 23.71
N GLY A 296 16.87 7.69 22.94
CA GLY A 296 16.57 8.83 22.06
C GLY A 296 15.59 8.46 20.95
N ALA A 297 15.81 7.32 20.29
CA ALA A 297 14.90 6.81 19.26
C ALA A 297 13.49 6.51 19.81
N ALA A 298 13.42 5.90 21.00
CA ALA A 298 12.17 5.63 21.70
C ALA A 298 11.43 6.93 22.10
N THR A 299 12.15 7.96 22.50
CA THR A 299 11.58 9.27 22.81
C THR A 299 10.92 9.87 21.56
N SER A 300 11.59 9.85 20.41
CA SER A 300 11.01 10.37 19.15
C SER A 300 9.78 9.63 18.70
N VAL A 301 9.79 8.30 18.78
CA VAL A 301 8.59 7.51 18.47
C VAL A 301 7.45 7.85 19.43
N LYS A 302 7.74 7.93 20.74
CA LYS A 302 6.75 8.30 21.76
C LYS A 302 6.12 9.66 21.47
N GLU A 303 6.93 10.69 21.24
CA GLU A 303 6.43 12.04 20.94
C GLU A 303 5.55 12.06 19.69
N GLY A 304 5.91 11.30 18.65
CA GLY A 304 5.12 11.14 17.44
C GLY A 304 3.75 10.49 17.69
N ILE A 305 3.70 9.43 18.52
CA ILE A 305 2.45 8.77 18.94
C ILE A 305 1.55 9.75 19.70
N GLU A 306 2.10 10.46 20.67
CA GLU A 306 1.35 11.43 21.47
C GLU A 306 0.84 12.60 20.63
N ALA A 307 1.65 13.09 19.68
CA ALA A 307 1.23 14.13 18.75
C ALA A 307 0.06 13.67 17.88
N ALA A 308 0.13 12.45 17.33
CA ALA A 308 -0.97 11.89 16.55
C ALA A 308 -2.24 11.71 17.39
N SER A 309 -2.12 11.26 18.64
CA SER A 309 -3.25 11.15 19.59
C SER A 309 -3.88 12.51 19.89
N ARG A 310 -3.09 13.56 20.13
CA ARG A 310 -3.60 14.93 20.35
C ARG A 310 -4.32 15.49 19.11
N ALA A 311 -3.82 15.15 17.92
CA ALA A 311 -4.38 15.58 16.65
C ALA A 311 -5.59 14.74 16.19
N ASP A 312 -5.89 13.62 16.86
CA ASP A 312 -6.99 12.74 16.47
C ASP A 312 -8.34 13.39 16.78
N SER A 313 -9.08 13.82 15.75
CA SER A 313 -10.39 14.46 15.89
C SER A 313 -11.57 13.49 15.74
N SER A 314 -11.33 12.18 15.72
CA SER A 314 -12.37 11.17 15.47
C SER A 314 -13.40 11.00 16.59
N GLY A 315 -13.09 11.50 17.79
CA GLY A 315 -13.92 11.33 19.00
C GLY A 315 -13.70 10.01 19.75
N ASN A 316 -12.96 9.06 19.18
CA ASN A 316 -12.64 7.76 19.80
C ASN A 316 -11.13 7.64 20.07
N ARG A 317 -10.55 8.59 20.81
CA ARG A 317 -9.14 8.52 21.18
C ARG A 317 -8.94 7.36 22.16
N PRO A 318 -8.02 6.41 21.90
CA PRO A 318 -7.76 5.33 22.84
C PRO A 318 -7.00 5.86 24.06
N ALA A 319 -7.10 5.15 25.18
CA ALA A 319 -6.22 5.36 26.32
C ALA A 319 -4.80 4.88 25.96
N LEU A 320 -3.79 5.71 26.16
CA LEU A 320 -2.39 5.35 25.93
C LEU A 320 -1.69 5.00 27.25
N ASP A 321 -1.15 3.80 27.36
CA ASP A 321 -0.25 3.39 28.45
C ASP A 321 1.17 3.17 27.93
N PHE A 322 2.19 3.62 28.67
CA PHE A 322 3.59 3.56 28.25
C PHE A 322 4.43 2.74 29.22
N ILE A 323 4.86 1.56 28.77
CA ILE A 323 5.62 0.62 29.57
C ILE A 323 7.05 0.44 29.04
N ASP A 324 7.99 0.21 29.96
CA ASP A 324 9.39 0.00 29.61
C ASP A 324 9.60 -1.39 29.00
N SER A 325 10.19 -1.44 27.82
CA SER A 325 10.52 -2.68 27.11
C SER A 325 12.02 -2.99 27.03
N GLY A 326 12.87 -2.21 27.73
CA GLY A 326 14.33 -2.36 27.66
C GLY A 326 14.90 -3.71 28.12
N GLN A 327 14.10 -4.53 28.83
CA GLN A 327 14.45 -5.91 29.18
C GLN A 327 14.04 -6.86 28.06
N THR A 328 14.84 -6.93 26.99
CA THR A 328 14.51 -7.64 25.75
C THR A 328 14.13 -9.12 25.94
N ALA A 329 14.79 -9.82 26.87
CA ALA A 329 14.48 -11.22 27.22
C ALA A 329 13.07 -11.42 27.79
N ARG A 330 12.46 -10.36 28.34
CA ARG A 330 11.10 -10.37 28.91
C ARG A 330 10.04 -9.81 27.97
N ALA A 331 10.36 -9.51 26.72
CA ALA A 331 9.43 -8.87 25.77
C ALA A 331 8.06 -9.58 25.69
N ARG A 332 8.02 -10.92 25.60
CA ARG A 332 6.76 -11.69 25.62
C ARG A 332 5.99 -11.59 26.95
N ALA A 333 6.69 -11.58 28.08
CA ALA A 333 6.03 -11.46 29.38
C ALA A 333 5.45 -10.05 29.59
N ILE A 334 6.17 -9.02 29.16
CA ILE A 334 5.72 -7.62 29.18
C ILE A 334 4.51 -7.45 28.26
N HIS A 335 4.53 -8.06 27.07
CA HIS A 335 3.38 -8.09 26.16
C HIS A 335 2.16 -8.77 26.79
N ALA A 336 2.34 -9.95 27.40
CA ALA A 336 1.25 -10.64 28.07
C ALA A 336 0.67 -9.84 29.25
N GLN A 337 1.51 -9.10 29.98
CA GLN A 337 1.07 -8.19 31.04
C GLN A 337 0.22 -7.05 30.47
N ALA A 338 0.62 -6.45 29.34
CA ALA A 338 -0.16 -5.42 28.66
C ALA A 338 -1.56 -5.93 28.26
N VAL A 339 -1.62 -7.13 27.68
CA VAL A 339 -2.89 -7.78 27.33
C VAL A 339 -3.73 -8.03 28.59
N GLY A 340 -3.12 -8.53 29.67
CA GLY A 340 -3.80 -8.75 30.96
C GLY A 340 -4.32 -7.46 31.61
N ALA A 341 -3.73 -6.31 31.29
CA ALA A 341 -4.18 -4.98 31.73
C ALA A 341 -5.28 -4.38 30.84
N GLY A 342 -5.71 -5.09 29.79
CA GLY A 342 -6.81 -4.67 28.91
C GLY A 342 -6.37 -3.94 27.64
N ALA A 343 -5.12 -4.11 27.19
CA ALA A 343 -4.69 -3.56 25.91
C ALA A 343 -5.44 -4.22 24.74
N ASP A 344 -6.09 -3.42 23.89
CA ASP A 344 -6.69 -3.87 22.62
C ASP A 344 -5.67 -3.87 21.49
N TYR A 345 -4.62 -3.04 21.62
CA TYR A 345 -3.52 -2.94 20.68
C TYR A 345 -2.20 -2.74 21.43
N VAL A 346 -1.11 -3.24 20.84
CA VAL A 346 0.24 -3.00 21.34
C VAL A 346 1.10 -2.36 20.24
N ILE A 347 1.81 -1.29 20.57
CA ILE A 347 2.82 -0.67 19.70
C ILE A 347 4.19 -0.85 20.35
N GLY A 348 5.16 -1.37 19.60
CA GLY A 348 6.47 -1.80 20.08
C GLY A 348 6.58 -3.32 20.18
N PRO A 349 7.76 -3.85 20.52
CA PRO A 349 8.97 -3.14 20.96
C PRO A 349 9.79 -2.55 19.80
N LEU A 350 10.88 -1.83 20.13
CA LEU A 350 11.79 -1.18 19.17
C LEU A 350 13.06 -2.02 18.90
N GLU A 351 13.54 -2.75 19.90
CA GLU A 351 14.77 -3.53 19.79
C GLU A 351 14.55 -4.84 19.04
N LYS A 352 15.53 -5.20 18.20
CA LYS A 352 15.45 -6.35 17.33
C LYS A 352 15.32 -7.66 18.10
N GLU A 353 16.04 -7.79 19.20
CA GLU A 353 16.01 -8.95 20.08
C GLU A 353 14.63 -9.15 20.71
N SER A 354 13.95 -8.06 21.08
CA SER A 354 12.58 -8.08 21.61
C SER A 354 11.58 -8.49 20.53
N VAL A 355 11.73 -8.00 19.30
CA VAL A 355 10.88 -8.39 18.15
C VAL A 355 11.07 -9.86 17.81
N ASP A 356 12.32 -10.36 17.78
CA ASP A 356 12.62 -11.77 17.55
C ASP A 356 11.99 -12.66 18.65
N SER A 357 11.95 -12.21 19.90
CA SER A 357 11.27 -12.91 21.01
C SER A 357 9.75 -12.99 20.78
N LEU A 358 9.11 -11.90 20.34
CA LEU A 358 7.69 -11.92 19.98
C LEU A 358 7.41 -12.81 18.77
N ALA A 359 8.30 -12.85 17.77
CA ALA A 359 8.10 -13.66 16.58
C ALA A 359 8.26 -15.17 16.83
N ALA A 360 9.03 -15.58 17.84
CA ALA A 360 9.47 -16.96 18.05
C ALA A 360 8.45 -17.95 18.65
N GLY A 361 7.24 -17.53 19.01
CA GLY A 361 6.29 -18.37 19.74
C GLY A 361 4.86 -18.30 19.20
N PRO A 362 3.83 -18.67 20.00
CA PRO A 362 2.44 -18.69 19.54
C PRO A 362 1.93 -17.32 19.13
N ALA A 363 0.79 -17.34 18.44
CA ALA A 363 -0.01 -16.18 18.07
C ALA A 363 -0.18 -15.20 19.23
N LEU A 364 -0.12 -13.90 18.93
CA LEU A 364 -0.35 -12.85 19.90
C LEU A 364 -1.86 -12.64 20.07
N ALA A 365 -2.31 -12.40 21.29
CA ALA A 365 -3.73 -12.26 21.60
C ALA A 365 -4.37 -11.04 20.93
N VAL A 366 -3.59 -9.97 20.77
CA VAL A 366 -4.03 -8.68 20.20
C VAL A 366 -3.10 -8.22 19.08
N PRO A 367 -3.60 -7.44 18.10
CA PRO A 367 -2.76 -6.85 17.06
C PRO A 367 -1.60 -6.05 17.67
N THR A 368 -0.38 -6.42 17.30
CA THR A 368 0.86 -5.89 17.85
C THR A 368 1.73 -5.37 16.74
N LEU A 369 2.05 -4.08 16.76
CA LEU A 369 2.94 -3.42 15.81
C LEU A 369 4.34 -3.27 16.39
N ALA A 370 5.21 -4.24 16.13
CA ALA A 370 6.63 -4.10 16.40
C ALA A 370 7.22 -2.95 15.58
N LEU A 371 8.07 -2.13 16.18
CA LEU A 371 8.72 -0.97 15.55
C LEU A 371 10.10 -1.32 14.98
N ASN A 372 10.27 -2.60 14.66
CA ASN A 372 11.41 -3.17 13.97
C ASN A 372 10.96 -4.44 13.25
N GLN A 373 11.89 -5.10 12.56
CA GLN A 373 11.61 -6.35 11.87
C GLN A 373 12.52 -7.47 12.35
N THR A 374 11.97 -8.69 12.37
CA THR A 374 12.71 -9.90 12.71
C THR A 374 13.81 -10.17 11.68
N THR A 375 14.88 -10.81 12.13
CA THR A 375 15.92 -11.38 11.26
C THR A 375 15.55 -12.72 10.64
N ARG A 376 14.40 -13.29 11.03
CA ARG A 376 13.99 -14.63 10.61
C ARG A 376 13.13 -14.56 9.35
N ASP A 377 13.37 -15.49 8.43
CA ASP A 377 12.57 -15.65 7.21
C ASP A 377 11.34 -16.55 7.40
N SER A 378 10.94 -16.78 8.66
CA SER A 378 9.74 -17.54 9.01
C SER A 378 8.50 -16.65 9.04
N GLN A 379 7.33 -17.25 8.77
CA GLN A 379 6.04 -16.61 8.98
C GLN A 379 5.93 -16.17 10.46
N PRO A 380 5.69 -14.88 10.75
CA PRO A 380 5.63 -14.43 12.14
C PRO A 380 4.37 -14.94 12.84
N ALA A 381 4.38 -14.84 14.17
CA ALA A 381 3.20 -15.10 14.98
C ALA A 381 1.98 -14.33 14.45
N ALA A 382 0.81 -14.97 14.38
CA ALA A 382 -0.41 -14.26 14.03
C ALA A 382 -0.62 -13.06 14.96
N ASN A 383 -1.19 -11.98 14.42
CA ASN A 383 -1.31 -10.66 15.04
C ASN A 383 0.02 -9.92 15.32
N LEU A 384 1.18 -10.43 14.88
CA LEU A 384 2.43 -9.66 14.89
C LEU A 384 2.64 -8.96 13.54
N PHE A 385 2.71 -7.65 13.60
CA PHE A 385 3.03 -6.77 12.48
C PHE A 385 4.36 -6.05 12.74
N GLN A 386 5.09 -5.73 11.67
CA GLN A 386 6.48 -5.29 11.77
C GLN A 386 6.69 -4.04 10.93
N PHE A 387 6.90 -2.91 11.59
CA PHE A 387 7.14 -1.62 10.97
C PHE A 387 8.60 -1.25 11.15
N SER A 388 9.36 -1.17 10.06
CA SER A 388 10.78 -0.80 10.11
C SER A 388 11.10 0.33 9.14
N LEU A 389 11.99 1.22 9.56
CA LEU A 389 12.63 2.19 8.67
C LEU A 389 13.90 1.58 8.05
N SER A 390 13.80 0.37 7.49
CA SER A 390 14.94 -0.39 6.98
C SER A 390 15.57 0.28 5.74
N PRO A 391 16.91 0.52 5.74
CA PRO A 391 17.65 1.02 4.58
C PRO A 391 17.55 0.11 3.35
N GLU A 392 17.42 -1.20 3.55
CA GLU A 392 17.25 -2.18 2.48
C GLU A 392 15.93 -1.97 1.74
N ASN A 393 14.85 -1.62 2.45
CA ASN A 393 13.57 -1.26 1.83
C ASN A 393 13.70 0.05 1.03
N GLU A 394 14.47 1.03 1.50
CA GLU A 394 14.74 2.26 0.73
C GLU A 394 15.52 1.96 -0.56
N ALA A 395 16.51 1.07 -0.50
CA ALA A 395 17.27 0.66 -1.68
C ALA A 395 16.38 -0.05 -2.72
N ALA A 396 15.42 -0.87 -2.28
CA ALA A 396 14.40 -1.45 -3.15
C ALA A 396 13.47 -0.37 -3.73
N GLU A 397 13.07 0.62 -2.94
CA GLU A 397 12.28 1.75 -3.41
C GLU A 397 13.03 2.60 -4.44
N VAL A 398 14.35 2.80 -4.31
CA VAL A 398 15.14 3.47 -5.36
C VAL A 398 15.07 2.70 -6.68
N ALA A 399 15.16 1.37 -6.66
CA ALA A 399 14.98 0.56 -7.87
C ALA A 399 13.56 0.69 -8.45
N ASN A 400 12.53 0.74 -7.60
CA ASN A 400 11.14 0.97 -8.03
C ASN A 400 10.99 2.33 -8.74
N LYS A 401 11.51 3.42 -8.14
CA LYS A 401 11.44 4.76 -8.73
C LYS A 401 12.27 4.86 -10.02
N ALA A 402 13.47 4.31 -10.05
CA ALA A 402 14.30 4.27 -11.25
C ALA A 402 13.58 3.57 -12.41
N ALA A 403 12.96 2.42 -12.15
CA ALA A 403 12.24 1.67 -13.19
C ALA A 403 10.97 2.41 -13.64
N ALA A 404 10.26 3.08 -12.73
CA ALA A 404 9.11 3.92 -13.05
C ALA A 404 9.48 5.15 -13.89
N MET A 405 10.70 5.68 -13.72
CA MET A 405 11.28 6.71 -14.59
C MET A 405 11.70 6.18 -15.99
N GLY A 406 11.50 4.89 -16.26
CA GLY A 406 11.83 4.27 -17.54
C GLY A 406 13.30 3.86 -17.70
N LEU A 407 14.12 4.01 -16.67
CA LEU A 407 15.54 3.62 -16.65
C LEU A 407 15.65 2.08 -16.73
N LYS A 408 16.68 1.57 -17.40
CA LYS A 408 16.82 0.13 -17.71
C LYS A 408 18.16 -0.46 -17.32
N ARG A 409 19.21 0.36 -17.19
CA ARG A 409 20.60 -0.09 -17.04
C ARG A 409 21.24 0.60 -15.85
N ALA A 410 21.46 -0.14 -14.76
CA ALA A 410 22.00 0.42 -13.53
C ALA A 410 23.50 0.17 -13.40
N ALA A 411 24.20 1.14 -12.81
CA ALA A 411 25.47 0.96 -12.15
C ALA A 411 25.27 1.12 -10.63
N VAL A 412 26.01 0.39 -9.80
CA VAL A 412 25.91 0.47 -8.33
C VAL A 412 27.25 0.87 -7.73
N LEU A 413 27.25 1.95 -6.94
CA LEU A 413 28.42 2.44 -6.20
C LEU A 413 28.13 2.44 -4.70
N TYR A 414 28.88 1.67 -3.91
CA TYR A 414 28.61 1.51 -2.48
C TYR A 414 29.89 1.39 -1.65
N PRO A 415 29.84 1.74 -0.35
CA PRO A 415 31.02 1.67 0.49
C PRO A 415 31.33 0.23 0.87
N GLU A 416 32.59 -0.03 1.17
CA GLU A 416 33.00 -1.28 1.81
C GLU A 416 32.29 -1.46 3.17
N GLY A 417 31.98 -2.72 3.49
CA GLY A 417 31.39 -3.12 4.76
C GLY A 417 29.92 -3.55 4.69
N PRO A 418 29.39 -4.06 5.81
CA PRO A 418 28.10 -4.76 5.83
C PRO A 418 26.91 -3.88 5.44
N TRP A 419 26.93 -2.59 5.80
CA TRP A 419 25.86 -1.66 5.47
C TRP A 419 25.75 -1.46 3.94
N GLY A 420 26.84 -1.04 3.29
CA GLY A 420 26.87 -0.83 1.84
C GLY A 420 26.46 -2.07 1.05
N ALA A 421 26.99 -3.24 1.43
CA ALA A 421 26.68 -4.51 0.78
C ALA A 421 25.20 -4.90 0.86
N ARG A 422 24.53 -4.67 2.00
CA ARG A 422 23.10 -4.97 2.15
C ARG A 422 22.22 -4.08 1.28
N LEU A 423 22.48 -2.77 1.22
CA LEU A 423 21.73 -1.84 0.37
C LEU A 423 21.96 -2.16 -1.12
N ALA A 424 23.21 -2.39 -1.53
CA ALA A 424 23.53 -2.78 -2.90
C ALA A 424 22.82 -4.08 -3.30
N SER A 425 22.79 -5.07 -2.40
CA SER A 425 22.08 -6.32 -2.63
C SER A 425 20.57 -6.14 -2.74
N ALA A 426 19.95 -5.32 -1.87
CA ALA A 426 18.53 -5.04 -1.91
C ALA A 426 18.12 -4.34 -3.22
N PHE A 427 18.86 -3.30 -3.63
CA PHE A 427 18.66 -2.64 -4.92
C PHE A 427 18.82 -3.62 -6.08
N ARG A 428 19.92 -4.39 -6.14
CA ARG A 428 20.19 -5.33 -7.23
C ARG A 428 19.11 -6.39 -7.38
N ASN A 429 18.64 -6.94 -6.25
CA ASN A 429 17.58 -7.93 -6.25
C ASN A 429 16.27 -7.34 -6.78
N GLN A 430 15.91 -6.12 -6.32
CA GLN A 430 14.71 -5.46 -6.81
C GLN A 430 14.83 -5.04 -8.29
N TRP A 431 15.98 -4.52 -8.70
CA TRP A 431 16.26 -4.10 -10.08
C TRP A 431 16.09 -5.26 -11.07
N ARG A 432 16.67 -6.42 -10.76
CA ARG A 432 16.51 -7.65 -11.56
C ARG A 432 15.06 -8.11 -11.62
N ARG A 433 14.33 -8.09 -10.50
CA ARG A 433 12.89 -8.43 -10.46
C ARG A 433 12.05 -7.51 -11.35
N LEU A 434 12.44 -6.24 -11.47
CA LEU A 434 11.77 -5.26 -12.33
C LEU A 434 12.15 -5.39 -13.83
N GLY A 435 13.06 -6.31 -14.16
CA GLY A 435 13.58 -6.54 -15.52
C GLY A 435 14.74 -5.63 -15.91
N GLY A 436 15.37 -4.95 -14.95
CA GLY A 436 16.52 -4.08 -15.18
C GLY A 436 17.84 -4.86 -15.28
N THR A 437 18.78 -4.31 -16.07
CA THR A 437 20.13 -4.86 -16.24
C THR A 437 21.12 -4.14 -15.35
N LEU A 438 22.05 -4.88 -14.72
CA LEU A 438 23.16 -4.30 -13.97
C LEU A 438 24.40 -4.28 -14.87
N GLU A 439 24.84 -3.09 -15.27
CA GLU A 439 25.97 -2.86 -16.19
C GLU A 439 27.32 -2.87 -15.47
N ALA A 440 27.37 -2.31 -14.27
CA ALA A 440 28.61 -2.16 -13.53
C ALA A 440 28.34 -2.07 -12.02
N GLU A 441 29.34 -2.45 -11.23
CA GLU A 441 29.30 -2.38 -9.78
C GLU A 441 30.71 -2.06 -9.27
N ALA A 442 30.82 -1.12 -8.33
CA ALA A 442 32.08 -0.76 -7.71
C ALA A 442 31.92 -0.52 -6.21
N VAL A 443 32.96 -0.93 -5.47
CA VAL A 443 33.08 -0.71 -4.03
C VAL A 443 34.09 0.41 -3.81
N TYR A 444 33.78 1.34 -2.90
CA TYR A 444 34.72 2.38 -2.48
C TYR A 444 35.06 2.25 -1.00
N SER A 445 36.26 2.66 -0.61
CA SER A 445 36.61 2.80 0.81
C SER A 445 36.12 4.16 1.32
N PRO A 446 35.28 4.23 2.37
CA PRO A 446 34.81 5.49 2.96
C PRO A 446 35.93 6.44 3.40
N THR A 447 37.11 5.88 3.70
CA THR A 447 38.29 6.63 4.15
C THR A 447 39.25 7.01 3.02
N ALA A 448 38.91 6.69 1.76
CA ALA A 448 39.76 7.01 0.62
C ALA A 448 39.99 8.53 0.50
N ARG A 449 41.23 8.90 0.14
CA ARG A 449 41.60 10.31 -0.13
C ARG A 449 41.01 10.84 -1.44
N SER A 450 40.76 9.95 -2.41
CA SER A 450 40.15 10.26 -3.70
C SER A 450 39.28 9.09 -4.15
N PHE A 451 38.20 9.39 -4.87
CA PHE A 451 37.27 8.42 -5.43
C PHE A 451 37.34 8.36 -6.96
N GLU A 452 38.20 9.17 -7.59
CA GLU A 452 38.23 9.39 -9.03
C GLU A 452 38.41 8.08 -9.79
N LYS A 453 39.43 7.29 -9.43
CA LYS A 453 39.69 5.98 -10.05
C LYS A 453 38.50 5.03 -9.95
N THR A 454 37.82 5.00 -8.79
CA THR A 454 36.65 4.14 -8.59
C THR A 454 35.47 4.58 -9.45
N VAL A 455 35.21 5.89 -9.52
CA VAL A 455 34.14 6.45 -10.35
C VAL A 455 34.43 6.27 -11.84
N THR A 456 35.64 6.56 -12.29
CA THR A 456 36.05 6.35 -13.69
C THR A 456 35.99 4.87 -14.08
N SER A 457 36.43 3.96 -13.20
CA SER A 457 36.32 2.51 -13.46
C SER A 457 34.86 2.04 -13.52
N LEU A 458 33.96 2.62 -12.74
CA LEU A 458 32.54 2.27 -12.75
C LEU A 458 31.85 2.76 -14.03
N LEU A 459 32.17 3.96 -14.49
CA LEU A 459 31.41 4.67 -15.53
C LEU A 459 32.08 4.70 -16.90
N GLY A 460 33.37 4.37 -17.01
CA GLY A 460 34.17 4.52 -18.24
C GLY A 460 33.52 3.86 -19.46
N ASP A 461 33.30 2.53 -19.41
CA ASP A 461 32.68 1.77 -20.50
C ASP A 461 31.21 1.41 -20.22
N SER A 462 30.70 1.75 -19.03
CA SER A 462 29.35 1.39 -18.61
C SER A 462 28.30 2.12 -19.44
N GLN A 463 27.29 1.41 -19.93
CA GLN A 463 26.15 2.02 -20.60
C GLN A 463 25.00 2.34 -19.65
N ALA A 464 25.24 2.37 -18.33
CA ALA A 464 24.20 2.64 -17.35
C ALA A 464 23.45 3.96 -17.64
N ASP A 465 22.14 3.99 -17.45
CA ASP A 465 21.33 5.22 -17.47
C ASP A 465 21.06 5.74 -16.04
N VAL A 466 21.29 4.89 -15.03
CA VAL A 466 21.19 5.22 -13.61
C VAL A 466 22.40 4.74 -12.80
N VAL A 467 22.87 5.55 -11.85
CA VAL A 467 23.77 5.14 -10.77
C VAL A 467 22.99 5.08 -9.47
N PHE A 468 22.90 3.90 -8.86
CA PHE A 468 22.52 3.80 -7.46
C PHE A 468 23.75 4.06 -6.59
N LEU A 469 23.75 5.22 -5.94
CA LEU A 469 24.79 5.66 -5.02
C LEU A 469 24.37 5.32 -3.60
N VAL A 470 25.06 4.40 -2.94
CA VAL A 470 24.96 4.20 -1.49
C VAL A 470 25.99 5.10 -0.83
N ALA A 471 25.54 6.12 -0.10
CA ALA A 471 26.42 7.06 0.59
C ALA A 471 25.71 7.69 1.80
N THR A 472 26.49 8.12 2.79
CA THR A 472 26.04 9.10 3.78
C THR A 472 26.04 10.50 3.16
N ASN A 473 25.39 11.47 3.80
CA ASN A 473 25.42 12.87 3.37
C ASN A 473 26.85 13.36 3.11
N GLU A 474 27.79 13.11 4.03
CA GLU A 474 29.19 13.53 3.87
C GLU A 474 29.90 12.90 2.66
N LEU A 475 29.67 11.61 2.42
CA LEU A 475 30.28 10.90 1.29
C LEU A 475 29.64 11.29 -0.04
N ALA A 476 28.33 11.57 -0.06
CA ALA A 476 27.62 12.04 -1.25
C ALA A 476 28.21 13.35 -1.77
N HIS A 477 28.56 14.29 -0.88
CA HIS A 477 29.22 15.56 -1.23
C HIS A 477 30.57 15.38 -1.91
N LYS A 478 31.26 14.25 -1.66
CA LYS A 478 32.55 13.94 -2.29
C LYS A 478 32.37 13.17 -3.60
N LEU A 479 31.43 12.23 -3.63
CA LEU A 479 31.22 11.29 -4.74
C LEU A 479 30.39 11.87 -5.88
N TYR A 480 29.29 12.56 -5.56
CA TYR A 480 28.35 13.04 -6.58
C TYR A 480 29.00 14.00 -7.59
N PRO A 481 29.83 14.98 -7.20
CA PRO A 481 30.47 15.87 -8.17
C PRO A 481 31.40 15.11 -9.13
N GLN A 482 32.10 14.08 -8.63
CA GLN A 482 32.98 13.24 -9.45
C GLN A 482 32.19 12.38 -10.45
N ILE A 483 31.04 11.84 -10.04
CA ILE A 483 30.12 11.11 -10.95
C ILE A 483 29.63 12.06 -12.06
N ARG A 484 29.23 13.28 -11.70
CA ARG A 484 28.73 14.29 -12.64
C ARG A 484 29.80 14.75 -13.63
N LEU A 485 31.04 14.92 -13.16
CA LEU A 485 32.19 15.22 -14.00
C LEU A 485 32.52 14.06 -14.96
N SER A 486 32.47 12.82 -14.47
CA SER A 486 32.73 11.64 -15.30
C SER A 486 31.65 11.41 -16.35
N ARG A 487 30.37 11.62 -16.01
CA ARG A 487 29.26 11.50 -16.98
C ARG A 487 28.03 12.29 -16.56
N SER A 488 27.84 13.46 -17.16
CA SER A 488 26.74 14.37 -16.84
C SER A 488 25.35 13.90 -17.30
N SER A 489 25.24 12.91 -18.18
CA SER A 489 23.97 12.38 -18.66
C SER A 489 23.34 11.32 -17.74
N VAL A 490 24.11 10.75 -16.78
CA VAL A 490 23.58 9.69 -15.92
C VAL A 490 22.71 10.26 -14.80
N THR A 491 21.59 9.59 -14.55
CA THR A 491 20.76 9.88 -13.37
C THR A 491 21.45 9.26 -12.15
N VAL A 492 21.65 10.03 -11.09
CA VAL A 492 22.17 9.48 -9.82
C VAL A 492 21.04 9.45 -8.82
N MET A 493 20.82 8.29 -8.20
CA MET A 493 19.76 8.07 -7.22
C MET A 493 20.35 7.48 -5.93
N SER A 494 19.80 7.85 -4.78
CA SER A 494 20.26 7.36 -3.47
C SER A 494 19.10 7.11 -2.49
N THR A 495 19.44 6.65 -1.29
CA THR A 495 18.52 6.50 -0.15
C THR A 495 18.49 7.78 0.69
N SER A 496 17.63 7.86 1.71
CA SER A 496 17.49 9.05 2.55
C SER A 496 18.77 9.46 3.31
N HIS A 497 19.75 8.56 3.42
CA HIS A 497 21.03 8.78 4.11
C HIS A 497 21.87 9.92 3.52
N VAL A 498 21.62 10.33 2.28
CA VAL A 498 22.30 11.49 1.67
C VAL A 498 21.72 12.82 2.14
N TYR A 499 20.58 12.83 2.83
CA TYR A 499 19.92 14.03 3.31
C TYR A 499 19.77 14.00 4.84
N SER A 500 20.44 14.96 5.50
CA SER A 500 20.40 15.16 6.96
C SER A 500 19.00 15.49 7.48
N GLY A 501 18.12 15.97 6.59
CA GLY A 501 16.79 16.46 6.91
C GLY A 501 16.68 17.98 6.91
N VAL A 502 17.80 18.70 6.84
CA VAL A 502 17.85 20.16 6.74
C VAL A 502 18.79 20.51 5.59
N PHE A 503 18.32 21.31 4.64
CA PHE A 503 19.13 21.77 3.53
C PHE A 503 20.08 22.88 3.96
N ASP A 504 21.37 22.71 3.72
CA ASP A 504 22.43 23.70 3.92
C ASP A 504 22.91 24.23 2.55
N PRO A 505 22.55 25.46 2.16
CA PRO A 505 22.94 26.03 0.88
C PRO A 505 24.46 26.07 0.63
N ALA A 506 25.28 26.18 1.68
CA ALA A 506 26.73 26.24 1.54
C ALA A 506 27.35 24.87 1.22
N ARG A 507 26.69 23.78 1.64
CA ARG A 507 27.18 22.41 1.48
C ARG A 507 26.42 21.67 0.38
N ASP A 508 25.10 21.64 0.47
CA ASP A 508 24.23 20.75 -0.30
C ASP A 508 24.01 21.22 -1.75
N ARG A 509 24.32 22.48 -2.08
CA ARG A 509 24.21 22.99 -3.47
C ARG A 509 24.98 22.13 -4.47
N VAL A 510 26.12 21.56 -4.05
CA VAL A 510 26.92 20.67 -4.90
C VAL A 510 26.19 19.37 -5.28
N LEU A 511 25.14 19.00 -4.53
CA LEU A 511 24.31 17.84 -4.78
C LEU A 511 23.15 18.14 -5.75
N ALA A 512 23.01 19.37 -6.25
CA ALA A 512 21.93 19.73 -7.15
C ALA A 512 21.81 18.78 -8.35
N GLY A 513 20.64 18.15 -8.49
CA GLY A 513 20.37 17.08 -9.47
C GLY A 513 20.46 15.65 -8.94
N LEU A 514 20.95 15.43 -7.71
CA LEU A 514 20.93 14.13 -7.05
C LEU A 514 19.49 13.79 -6.64
N TYR A 515 18.98 12.65 -7.12
CA TYR A 515 17.71 12.11 -6.66
C TYR A 515 17.91 11.21 -5.44
N PHE A 516 16.92 11.14 -4.57
CA PHE A 516 16.91 10.18 -3.47
C PHE A 516 15.48 9.86 -3.05
N VAL A 517 15.27 8.70 -2.43
CA VAL A 517 13.98 8.42 -1.80
C VAL A 517 13.98 8.84 -0.34
N ASP A 518 12.86 9.37 0.14
CA ASP A 518 12.66 9.71 1.54
C ASP A 518 11.18 9.61 1.91
N ILE A 519 10.86 9.74 3.19
CA ILE A 519 9.48 9.83 3.62
C ILE A 519 8.85 11.15 3.14
N PRO A 520 7.57 11.17 2.72
CA PRO A 520 6.90 12.39 2.26
C PRO A 520 6.98 13.53 3.28
N TRP A 521 6.94 13.21 4.58
CA TRP A 521 7.02 14.20 5.65
C TRP A 521 8.33 15.00 5.68
N MET A 522 9.42 14.46 5.10
CA MET A 522 10.71 15.14 4.98
C MET A 522 10.81 16.03 3.74
N LEU A 523 9.96 15.79 2.73
CA LEU A 523 9.99 16.50 1.44
C LEU A 523 8.86 17.54 1.32
N ASN A 524 7.71 17.32 1.97
CA ASN A 524 6.56 18.21 1.87
C ASN A 524 6.69 19.42 2.82
N ASN A 525 7.26 20.50 2.31
CA ASN A 525 7.43 21.76 3.04
C ASN A 525 6.19 22.69 3.01
N ARG A 526 5.17 22.34 2.21
CA ARG A 526 3.97 23.15 1.99
C ARG A 526 2.82 22.78 2.94
N ALA A 527 2.82 21.58 3.51
CA ALA A 527 1.75 21.10 4.38
C ALA A 527 1.50 22.00 5.61
N GLU A 528 0.23 22.38 5.83
CA GLU A 528 -0.15 23.39 6.83
C GLU A 528 -0.79 22.82 8.11
N GLY A 529 -0.93 21.50 8.23
CA GLY A 529 -1.65 20.84 9.32
C GLY A 529 -0.90 20.70 10.65
N ALA A 530 -1.62 20.29 11.71
CA ALA A 530 -1.07 20.18 13.07
C ALA A 530 0.08 19.17 13.22
N LEU A 531 0.12 18.15 12.36
CA LEU A 531 1.21 17.17 12.29
C LEU A 531 2.22 17.48 11.19
N SER A 532 2.13 18.63 10.52
CA SER A 532 3.13 19.00 9.52
C SER A 532 4.46 19.29 10.20
N ARG A 533 5.54 18.90 9.54
CA ARG A 533 6.90 19.09 10.06
C ARG A 533 7.18 20.55 10.41
N ARG A 534 6.71 21.47 9.56
CA ARG A 534 6.84 22.93 9.73
C ARG A 534 6.20 23.46 11.03
N ARG A 535 5.03 22.95 11.41
CA ARG A 535 4.38 23.37 12.67
C ARG A 535 5.04 22.75 13.88
N LEU A 536 5.44 21.48 13.78
CA LEU A 536 6.02 20.76 14.90
C LEU A 536 7.48 21.15 15.17
N SER A 537 8.23 21.59 14.16
CA SER A 537 9.63 22.01 14.28
C SER A 537 9.83 23.22 15.20
N GLY A 538 8.81 24.05 15.40
CA GLY A 538 8.84 25.15 16.38
C GLY A 538 8.65 24.71 17.84
N SER A 539 8.32 23.44 18.08
CA SER A 539 7.87 22.94 19.40
C SER A 539 8.60 21.69 19.92
N SER A 540 9.28 20.91 19.06
CA SER A 540 10.08 19.75 19.46
C SER A 540 11.45 19.74 18.76
N PHE A 541 12.52 19.60 19.55
CA PHE A 541 13.90 19.51 19.11
C PHE A 541 14.16 18.28 18.21
N GLU A 542 13.38 17.20 18.40
CA GLU A 542 13.58 15.93 17.70
C GLU A 542 13.09 15.97 16.22
N VAL A 543 12.21 16.92 15.90
CA VAL A 543 11.68 17.17 14.53
C VAL A 543 12.73 17.87 13.63
N ALA A 544 13.75 18.49 14.24
CA ALA A 544 14.85 19.15 13.55
C ALA A 544 16.09 18.25 13.34
N ASN A 545 16.08 17.02 13.88
CA ASN A 545 17.24 16.13 13.97
C ASN A 545 17.10 14.92 13.00
N PRO A 546 18.17 14.18 12.65
CA PRO A 546 18.10 12.85 12.03
C PRO A 546 17.01 11.89 12.55
N LEU A 547 16.55 12.06 13.81
CA LEU A 547 15.46 11.29 14.42
C LEU A 547 14.05 11.69 13.94
N ALA A 548 13.90 12.76 13.15
CA ALA A 548 12.63 13.22 12.59
C ALA A 548 11.84 12.08 11.90
N ARG A 549 12.52 11.16 11.21
CA ARG A 549 11.86 10.02 10.55
C ARG A 549 11.23 9.04 11.55
N LEU A 550 11.80 8.89 12.77
CA LEU A 550 11.22 8.10 13.85
C LEU A 550 10.02 8.80 14.49
N TYR A 551 10.03 10.13 14.55
CA TYR A 551 8.85 10.89 14.94
C TYR A 551 7.67 10.63 13.99
N ALA A 552 7.91 10.71 12.67
CA ALA A 552 6.91 10.35 11.66
C ALA A 552 6.45 8.88 11.77
N MET A 553 7.37 7.98 12.10
CA MET A 553 7.04 6.58 12.38
C MET A 553 6.11 6.43 13.58
N GLY A 554 6.31 7.21 14.65
CA GLY A 554 5.40 7.25 15.80
C GLY A 554 3.99 7.72 15.42
N ILE A 555 3.90 8.77 14.58
CA ILE A 555 2.61 9.25 14.05
C ILE A 555 1.87 8.13 13.31
N ASP A 556 2.57 7.46 12.41
CA ASP A 556 1.98 6.40 11.60
C ASP A 556 1.69 5.15 12.42
N ALA A 557 2.52 4.80 13.41
CA ALA A 557 2.28 3.67 14.29
C ALA A 557 0.94 3.82 15.04
N TYR A 558 0.67 5.01 15.60
CA TYR A 558 -0.63 5.33 16.21
C TYR A 558 -1.77 5.19 15.20
N ARG A 559 -1.58 5.67 13.96
CA ARG A 559 -2.65 5.68 12.95
C ARG A 559 -2.93 4.30 12.36
N ILE A 560 -1.92 3.46 12.13
CA ILE A 560 -2.15 2.18 11.46
C ILE A 560 -2.52 1.05 12.41
N ALA A 561 -2.19 1.13 13.70
CA ALA A 561 -2.46 0.05 14.67
C ALA A 561 -3.87 -0.57 14.58
N PRO A 562 -4.98 0.21 14.58
CA PRO A 562 -6.33 -0.37 14.49
C PRO A 562 -6.69 -0.91 13.09
N ARG A 563 -5.87 -0.59 12.08
CA ARG A 563 -6.09 -0.94 10.67
C ARG A 563 -5.30 -2.18 10.24
N LEU A 564 -4.32 -2.62 11.02
CA LEU A 564 -3.41 -3.71 10.64
C LEU A 564 -4.13 -4.99 10.20
N PRO A 565 -5.16 -5.49 10.93
CA PRO A 565 -5.86 -6.70 10.50
C PRO A 565 -6.57 -6.53 9.15
N ALA A 566 -7.13 -5.35 8.87
CA ALA A 566 -7.83 -5.08 7.62
C ALA A 566 -6.85 -4.93 6.45
N LEU A 567 -5.73 -4.21 6.67
CA LEU A 567 -4.66 -4.06 5.69
C LEU A 567 -4.04 -5.43 5.32
N ALA A 568 -3.81 -6.30 6.30
CA ALA A 568 -3.22 -7.62 6.07
C ALA A 568 -4.14 -8.58 5.30
N LYS A 569 -5.45 -8.48 5.49
CA LYS A 569 -6.44 -9.32 4.79
C LYS A 569 -6.70 -8.89 3.35
N SER A 570 -6.27 -7.69 2.97
CA SER A 570 -6.65 -7.07 1.71
C SER A 570 -5.39 -6.76 0.88
N PRO A 571 -4.96 -7.66 -0.02
CA PRO A 571 -3.79 -7.45 -0.86
C PRO A 571 -3.87 -6.13 -1.62
N GLY A 572 -2.86 -5.27 -1.44
CA GLY A 572 -2.81 -3.94 -2.05
C GLY A 572 -3.75 -2.91 -1.45
N ALA A 573 -4.36 -3.18 -0.29
CA ALA A 573 -4.85 -2.13 0.59
C ALA A 573 -3.68 -1.25 1.05
N PHE A 574 -3.99 0.02 1.26
CA PHE A 574 -2.99 1.07 1.37
C PHE A 574 -3.46 2.14 2.34
N TYR A 575 -2.52 2.68 3.10
CA TYR A 575 -2.74 3.82 3.99
C TYR A 575 -1.71 4.93 3.70
N PRO A 576 -2.12 6.17 3.45
CA PRO A 576 -1.20 7.28 3.18
C PRO A 576 -0.62 7.79 4.52
N GLY A 577 0.55 7.28 4.89
CA GLY A 577 1.28 7.66 6.09
C GLY A 577 2.25 8.83 5.87
N GLN A 578 2.73 9.41 6.98
CA GLN A 578 3.82 10.38 6.98
C GLN A 578 5.15 9.76 6.55
N THR A 579 5.30 8.45 6.76
CA THR A 579 6.45 7.62 6.38
C THR A 579 6.35 7.03 4.97
N GLY A 580 5.34 7.45 4.21
CA GLY A 580 5.06 6.96 2.87
C GLY A 580 3.74 6.22 2.79
N GLY A 581 3.50 5.64 1.63
CA GLY A 581 2.37 4.76 1.42
C GLY A 581 2.54 3.41 2.11
N LEU A 582 1.65 3.06 3.03
CA LEU A 582 1.80 1.90 3.91
C LEU A 582 0.87 0.76 3.47
N SER A 583 1.44 -0.42 3.26
CA SER A 583 0.70 -1.67 3.03
C SER A 583 1.30 -2.79 3.89
N VAL A 584 0.60 -3.90 4.01
CA VAL A 584 1.07 -5.07 4.79
C VAL A 584 1.32 -6.22 3.83
N ASP A 585 2.51 -6.81 3.89
CA ASP A 585 2.81 -8.02 3.11
C ASP A 585 2.36 -9.32 3.81
N ALA A 586 2.52 -10.46 3.13
CA ALA A 586 2.13 -11.77 3.67
C ALA A 586 2.88 -12.19 4.95
N LEU A 587 4.00 -11.52 5.26
CA LEU A 587 4.78 -11.72 6.49
C LEU A 587 4.44 -10.67 7.56
N GLY A 588 3.33 -9.94 7.43
CA GLY A 588 2.93 -8.91 8.38
C GLY A 588 3.91 -7.73 8.43
N ARG A 589 4.82 -7.58 7.47
CA ARG A 589 5.76 -6.46 7.42
C ARG A 589 5.10 -5.28 6.72
N ILE A 590 5.28 -4.09 7.28
CA ILE A 590 4.83 -2.85 6.66
C ILE A 590 5.77 -2.51 5.51
N GLN A 591 5.23 -2.55 4.29
CA GLN A 591 5.89 -2.06 3.09
C GLN A 591 5.61 -0.57 2.96
N ARG A 592 6.64 0.19 2.58
CA ARG A 592 6.59 1.66 2.45
C ARG A 592 6.86 2.06 1.01
N GLN A 593 5.93 2.77 0.41
CA GLN A 593 6.13 3.47 -0.85
C GLN A 593 6.62 4.88 -0.55
N LEU A 594 7.89 5.15 -0.84
CA LEU A 594 8.54 6.41 -0.49
C LEU A 594 8.33 7.48 -1.57
N ALA A 595 8.49 8.74 -1.17
CA ALA A 595 8.50 9.86 -2.11
C ALA A 595 9.89 10.00 -2.74
N LEU A 596 9.93 10.45 -3.99
CA LEU A 596 11.18 10.73 -4.69
C LEU A 596 11.53 12.19 -4.47
N GLY A 597 12.64 12.49 -3.81
CA GLY A 597 13.20 13.82 -3.65
C GLY A 597 14.31 14.09 -4.66
N ARG A 598 14.60 15.37 -4.87
CA ARG A 598 15.71 15.86 -5.67
C ARG A 598 16.35 17.07 -4.98
N PHE A 599 17.68 17.07 -4.86
CA PHE A 599 18.41 18.27 -4.47
C PHE A 599 18.30 19.32 -5.60
N GLY A 600 17.82 20.51 -5.26
CA GLY A 600 17.88 21.71 -6.08
C GLY A 600 18.97 22.67 -5.60
N GLU A 601 19.11 23.81 -6.29
CA GLU A 601 20.11 24.83 -5.96
C GLU A 601 19.83 25.54 -4.62
N THR A 602 18.56 25.63 -4.23
CA THR A 602 18.09 26.41 -3.07
C THR A 602 17.37 25.57 -2.02
N GLY A 603 17.20 24.27 -2.25
CA GLY A 603 16.45 23.38 -1.36
C GLY A 603 16.30 21.98 -1.93
N VAL A 604 15.75 21.07 -1.12
CA VAL A 604 15.25 19.79 -1.59
C VAL A 604 13.81 19.96 -2.07
N LEU A 605 13.50 19.38 -3.21
CA LEU A 605 12.17 19.37 -3.82
C LEU A 605 11.66 17.94 -3.92
N GLU A 606 10.34 17.75 -3.86
CA GLU A 606 9.76 16.50 -4.35
C GLU A 606 9.90 16.45 -5.88
N ALA A 607 10.30 15.29 -6.42
CA ALA A 607 10.55 15.13 -7.84
C ALA A 607 9.26 15.42 -8.63
N GLY A 608 9.37 16.33 -9.58
CA GLY A 608 8.21 16.88 -10.31
C GLY A 608 7.98 18.36 -10.00
N GLU A 609 8.39 18.86 -8.84
CA GLU A 609 8.33 20.30 -8.53
C GLU A 609 9.45 21.08 -9.25
N SER A 610 9.11 22.26 -9.80
CA SER A 610 10.08 23.17 -10.40
C SER A 610 10.77 24.03 -9.33
N SER A 611 12.04 24.39 -9.58
CA SER A 611 12.85 25.28 -8.73
C SER A 611 12.34 26.72 -8.63
N ASP A 612 11.38 27.09 -9.50
CA ASP A 612 11.05 28.50 -9.79
C ASP A 612 9.78 28.99 -9.09
N THR A 613 9.28 28.27 -8.07
CA THR A 613 8.23 28.84 -7.22
C THR A 613 8.89 29.51 -6.01
N PRO A 614 9.08 30.84 -5.98
CA PRO A 614 9.45 31.49 -4.73
C PRO A 614 8.40 31.13 -3.69
N ALA A 615 8.86 30.81 -2.47
CA ALA A 615 7.99 30.81 -1.31
C ALA A 615 7.25 32.15 -1.34
N SER A 616 5.93 32.14 -1.45
CA SER A 616 5.15 33.36 -1.37
C SER A 616 5.46 33.99 -0.01
N GLU A 617 6.28 35.04 -0.03
CA GLU A 617 6.28 36.04 1.02
C GLU A 617 4.85 36.54 1.11
N ASN A 618 4.13 36.11 2.15
CA ASN A 618 2.92 36.81 2.55
C ASN A 618 3.36 38.14 3.20
N PRO A 619 2.69 39.26 2.88
CA PRO A 619 3.01 40.57 3.42
C PRO A 619 2.84 40.65 4.94
#